data_AF-A0AAW2WNJ1-F1
#
_entry.id   AF-A0AAW2WNJ1-F1
#
_cell.length_a   1.000
_cell.length_b   1.000
_cell.length_c   1.000
_cell.angle_alpha   90.00
_cell.angle_beta   90.00
_cell.angle_gamma   90.00
#
_symmetry.space_group_name_H-M   'P 1'
#
loop_
_entity.id
_entity.type
_entity.pdbx_description
1 polymer ?
#
loop_
_entity_poly.entity_id
_entity_poly.type
_entity_poly.pdbx_seq_one_letter_code
_entity_poly.pdbx_strand_id
1 'polypeptide(L)'
;MSVVVSTAQTQSYWASIDAEIDAYLKKSIPIRSPEAVFEPMHHLTFAAPRTTAAALCVAACELVGGDRDQAMAAAAAIHLMHAAAYTHEHLPLTDRPRPRPGIQHKYNPNIELLTGDGIIPFGLELLARSVGPARSNPDKVLRVIVEITRATGSQGMVDGQYQELGLDRLGSEYDVIEYVCKKKEGELHACGAACGAILGGGAEEEIESLRRFGLYAGTVQGIQGKRRPD
;
A
#
# COMPACT_ATOMS: atom_id res chain seq x y z
N MET A 1 -29.15 5.26 18.22
CA MET A 1 -29.31 5.61 16.80
C MET A 1 -28.56 4.54 15.99
N SER A 2 -29.27 3.63 15.35
CA SER A 2 -28.65 2.61 14.50
C SER A 2 -28.34 3.26 13.15
N VAL A 3 -27.07 3.53 12.87
CA VAL A 3 -26.65 3.97 11.54
C VAL A 3 -26.63 2.72 10.67
N VAL A 4 -27.75 2.49 9.96
CA VAL A 4 -27.79 1.48 8.90
C VAL A 4 -27.02 2.07 7.72
N VAL A 5 -25.71 1.85 7.68
CA VAL A 5 -24.89 2.19 6.51
C VAL A 5 -25.27 1.21 5.40
N SER A 6 -25.87 1.73 4.33
CA SER A 6 -26.20 0.93 3.15
C SER A 6 -24.91 0.51 2.43
N THR A 7 -24.86 -0.72 1.90
CA THR A 7 -23.74 -1.23 1.07
C THR A 7 -23.42 -0.29 -0.11
N ALA A 8 -24.42 0.39 -0.66
CA ALA A 8 -24.23 1.37 -1.73
C ALA A 8 -23.54 2.66 -1.24
N GLN A 9 -23.82 3.11 -0.01
CA GLN A 9 -23.12 4.25 0.61
C GLN A 9 -21.64 3.92 0.87
N THR A 10 -21.36 2.71 1.34
CA THR A 10 -19.99 2.24 1.55
C THR A 10 -19.22 2.16 0.24
N GLN A 11 -19.82 1.62 -0.83
CA GLN A 11 -19.17 1.52 -2.13
C GLN A 11 -18.88 2.90 -2.76
N SER A 12 -19.77 3.87 -2.55
CA SER A 12 -19.58 5.27 -2.94
C SER A 12 -18.40 5.93 -2.20
N TYR A 13 -18.26 5.65 -0.90
CA TYR A 13 -17.20 6.23 -0.08
C TYR A 13 -15.79 5.73 -0.47
N TRP A 14 -15.60 4.42 -0.62
CA TRP A 14 -14.31 3.86 -1.05
C TRP A 14 -13.88 4.39 -2.43
N ALA A 15 -14.82 4.45 -3.38
CA ALA A 15 -14.56 4.99 -4.71
C ALA A 15 -14.17 6.47 -4.69
N SER A 16 -14.77 7.28 -3.80
CA SER A 16 -14.39 8.69 -3.60
C SER A 16 -12.95 8.81 -3.12
N ILE A 17 -12.57 8.03 -2.09
CA ILE A 17 -11.20 8.08 -1.54
C ILE A 17 -10.18 7.65 -2.59
N ASP A 18 -10.43 6.55 -3.32
CA ASP A 18 -9.52 6.08 -4.36
C ASP A 18 -9.33 7.14 -5.46
N ALA A 19 -10.41 7.83 -5.85
CA ALA A 19 -10.33 8.93 -6.82
C ALA A 19 -9.52 10.13 -6.30
N GLU A 20 -9.63 10.45 -5.01
CA GLU A 20 -8.86 11.51 -4.36
C GLU A 20 -7.36 11.16 -4.27
N ILE A 21 -7.04 9.91 -3.88
CA ILE A 21 -5.66 9.39 -3.88
C ILE A 21 -5.07 9.45 -5.29
N ASP A 22 -5.86 9.12 -6.31
CA ASP A 22 -5.44 9.23 -7.70
C ASP A 22 -5.15 10.64 -8.15
N ALA A 23 -6.02 11.58 -7.79
CA ALA A 23 -5.79 12.98 -8.08
C ALA A 23 -4.49 13.46 -7.41
N TYR A 24 -4.25 13.04 -6.16
CA TYR A 24 -3.03 13.36 -5.43
C TYR A 24 -1.78 12.77 -6.11
N LEU A 25 -1.81 11.49 -6.50
CA LEU A 25 -0.70 10.82 -7.19
C LEU A 25 -0.43 11.42 -8.58
N LYS A 26 -1.47 11.71 -9.37
CA LYS A 26 -1.33 12.34 -10.70
C LYS A 26 -0.67 13.70 -10.62
N LYS A 27 -1.00 14.48 -9.58
CA LYS A 27 -0.34 15.77 -9.32
C LYS A 27 1.12 15.59 -8.89
N SER A 28 1.41 14.53 -8.14
CA SER A 28 2.73 14.27 -7.55
C SER A 28 3.72 13.65 -8.54
N ILE A 29 3.24 12.86 -9.51
CA ILE A 29 4.04 12.15 -10.51
C ILE A 29 3.75 12.75 -11.90
N PRO A 30 4.14 14.00 -12.18
CA PRO A 30 3.89 14.57 -13.50
C PRO A 30 4.76 13.86 -14.55
N ILE A 31 4.15 13.46 -15.67
CA ILE A 31 4.92 13.12 -16.88
C ILE A 31 5.56 14.42 -17.35
N ARG A 32 6.88 14.51 -17.25
CA ARG A 32 7.64 15.72 -17.62
C ARG A 32 8.93 15.36 -18.34
N SER A 33 9.40 16.26 -19.19
CA SER A 33 10.67 16.11 -19.88
C SER A 33 11.86 16.27 -18.93
N PRO A 34 12.94 15.47 -19.07
CA PRO A 34 13.02 14.28 -19.92
C PRO A 34 12.11 13.17 -19.38
N GLU A 35 11.33 12.54 -20.27
CA GLU A 35 10.28 11.56 -19.91
C GLU A 35 10.83 10.33 -19.16
N ALA A 36 12.12 10.05 -19.34
CA ALA A 36 12.96 9.04 -18.66
C ALA A 36 12.29 8.24 -17.53
N VAL A 37 12.58 8.54 -16.25
CA VAL A 37 12.06 7.77 -15.10
C VAL A 37 10.61 8.12 -14.75
N PHE A 38 10.11 9.28 -15.20
CA PHE A 38 8.78 9.76 -14.84
C PHE A 38 7.66 9.02 -15.59
N GLU A 39 7.86 8.66 -16.85
CA GLU A 39 6.85 7.96 -17.64
C GLU A 39 6.62 6.51 -17.16
N PRO A 40 7.66 5.69 -16.93
CA PRO A 40 7.47 4.36 -16.34
C PRO A 40 6.91 4.42 -14.92
N MET A 41 7.36 5.38 -14.10
CA MET A 41 6.83 5.56 -12.74
C MET A 41 5.34 5.88 -12.76
N HIS A 42 4.92 6.81 -13.62
CA HIS A 42 3.51 7.12 -13.81
C HIS A 42 2.74 5.87 -14.27
N HIS A 43 3.18 5.23 -15.36
CA HIS A 43 2.50 4.06 -15.89
C HIS A 43 2.34 2.92 -14.87
N LEU A 44 3.43 2.49 -14.24
CA LEU A 44 3.43 1.36 -13.30
C LEU A 44 2.61 1.66 -12.04
N THR A 45 2.62 2.92 -11.56
CA THR A 45 1.80 3.33 -10.40
C THR A 45 0.29 3.17 -10.67
N PHE A 46 -0.18 3.52 -11.87
CA PHE A 46 -1.60 3.47 -12.23
C PHE A 46 -2.03 2.16 -12.90
N ALA A 47 -1.09 1.37 -13.42
CA ALA A 47 -1.34 0.03 -13.93
C ALA A 47 -1.42 -1.03 -12.81
N ALA A 48 -0.78 -0.77 -11.66
CA ALA A 48 -0.86 -1.66 -10.51
C ALA A 48 -2.32 -1.75 -9.99
N PRO A 49 -2.75 -2.95 -9.54
CA PRO A 49 -4.04 -3.12 -8.87
C PRO A 49 -4.18 -2.19 -7.67
N ARG A 50 -5.42 -1.82 -7.33
CA ARG A 50 -5.69 -1.06 -6.10
C ARG A 50 -5.56 -1.97 -4.88
N THR A 51 -4.95 -1.42 -3.84
CA THR A 51 -5.00 -1.97 -2.49
C THR A 51 -5.95 -1.14 -1.63
N THR A 52 -6.86 -1.80 -0.92
CA THR A 52 -7.77 -1.14 0.03
C THR A 52 -7.03 -0.60 1.26
N ALA A 53 -5.77 -0.98 1.47
CA ALA A 53 -4.93 -0.45 2.56
C ALA A 53 -4.77 1.07 2.47
N ALA A 54 -4.68 1.61 1.24
CA ALA A 54 -4.52 3.04 1.00
C ALA A 54 -5.77 3.81 1.44
N ALA A 55 -6.95 3.36 1.02
CA ALA A 55 -8.19 3.99 1.44
C ALA A 55 -8.52 3.74 2.93
N LEU A 56 -8.08 2.61 3.50
CA LEU A 56 -8.20 2.34 4.94
C LEU A 56 -7.40 3.35 5.76
N CYS A 57 -6.26 3.83 5.25
CA CYS A 57 -5.50 4.91 5.88
C CYS A 57 -6.31 6.20 6.02
N VAL A 58 -7.05 6.59 4.97
CA VAL A 58 -7.90 7.78 5.01
C VAL A 58 -9.08 7.56 5.96
N ALA A 59 -9.75 6.41 5.86
CA ALA A 59 -10.88 6.08 6.72
C ALA A 59 -10.51 6.02 8.21
N ALA A 60 -9.34 5.47 8.55
CA ALA A 60 -8.83 5.42 9.92
C ALA A 60 -8.51 6.82 10.46
N CYS A 61 -8.02 7.73 9.62
CA CYS A 61 -7.78 9.12 9.98
C CYS A 61 -9.09 9.84 10.31
N GLU A 62 -10.10 9.72 9.45
CA GLU A 62 -11.42 10.32 9.68
C GLU A 62 -12.10 9.74 10.92
N LEU A 63 -11.97 8.43 11.14
CA LEU A 63 -12.59 7.74 12.27
C LEU A 63 -12.12 8.27 13.63
N VAL A 64 -10.84 8.64 13.77
CA VAL A 64 -10.29 9.22 15.01
C VAL A 64 -10.43 10.75 15.06
N GLY A 65 -11.21 11.35 14.15
CA GLY A 65 -11.52 12.79 14.12
C GLY A 65 -10.52 13.64 13.34
N GLY A 66 -9.61 13.03 12.59
CA GLY A 66 -8.70 13.71 11.68
C GLY A 66 -9.36 14.20 10.39
N ASP A 67 -8.74 15.17 9.74
CA ASP A 67 -9.11 15.59 8.40
C ASP A 67 -8.43 14.70 7.36
N ARG A 68 -9.17 14.25 6.34
CA ARG A 68 -8.66 13.34 5.30
C ARG A 68 -7.42 13.86 4.59
N ASP A 69 -7.26 15.17 4.43
CA ASP A 69 -6.11 15.76 3.75
C ASP A 69 -4.81 15.46 4.51
N GLN A 70 -4.90 15.24 5.83
CA GLN A 70 -3.76 14.86 6.67
C GLN A 70 -3.23 13.45 6.32
N ALA A 71 -4.10 12.56 5.85
CA ALA A 71 -3.74 11.18 5.51
C ALA A 71 -3.39 10.97 4.03
N MET A 72 -3.64 11.96 3.16
CA MET A 72 -3.52 11.77 1.71
C MET A 72 -2.11 11.39 1.26
N ALA A 73 -1.08 12.03 1.82
CA ALA A 73 0.31 11.69 1.53
C ALA A 73 0.66 10.26 1.97
N ALA A 74 0.13 9.81 3.11
CA ALA A 74 0.35 8.45 3.62
C ALA A 74 -0.40 7.40 2.79
N ALA A 75 -1.65 7.65 2.43
CA ALA A 75 -2.43 6.78 1.56
C ALA A 75 -1.77 6.62 0.18
N ALA A 76 -1.29 7.72 -0.40
CA ALA A 76 -0.51 7.71 -1.64
C ALA A 76 0.80 6.92 -1.49
N ALA A 77 1.54 7.12 -0.40
CA ALA A 77 2.77 6.36 -0.12
C ALA A 77 2.49 4.86 0.00
N ILE A 78 1.42 4.46 0.69
CA ILE A 78 1.01 3.05 0.81
C ILE A 78 0.69 2.43 -0.55
N HIS A 79 -0.04 3.14 -1.42
CA HIS A 79 -0.31 2.69 -2.79
C HIS A 79 0.99 2.56 -3.60
N LEU A 80 1.94 3.49 -3.45
CA LEU A 80 3.25 3.41 -4.11
C LEU A 80 4.05 2.19 -3.64
N MET A 81 4.05 1.88 -2.35
CA MET A 81 4.71 0.69 -1.83
C MET A 81 4.10 -0.60 -2.40
N HIS A 82 2.78 -0.65 -2.51
CA HIS A 82 2.08 -1.74 -3.17
C HIS A 82 2.45 -1.85 -4.65
N ALA A 83 2.47 -0.74 -5.38
CA ALA A 83 2.81 -0.71 -6.80
C ALA A 83 4.27 -1.14 -7.06
N ALA A 84 5.23 -0.71 -6.21
CA ALA A 84 6.62 -1.14 -6.30
C ALA A 84 6.75 -2.65 -6.07
N ALA A 85 6.14 -3.17 -5.00
CA ALA A 85 6.15 -4.59 -4.71
C ALA A 85 5.47 -5.42 -5.80
N TYR A 86 4.31 -4.97 -6.30
CA TYR A 86 3.63 -5.60 -7.43
C TYR A 86 4.52 -5.63 -8.68
N THR A 87 5.22 -4.54 -8.98
CA THR A 87 6.16 -4.49 -10.11
C THR A 87 7.28 -5.51 -9.96
N HIS A 88 7.94 -5.54 -8.80
CA HIS A 88 9.07 -6.44 -8.55
C HIS A 88 8.68 -7.92 -8.45
N GLU A 89 7.51 -8.24 -7.89
CA GLU A 89 7.00 -9.63 -7.82
C GLU A 89 6.73 -10.26 -9.19
N HIS A 90 6.47 -9.44 -10.19
CA HIS A 90 6.13 -9.87 -11.53
C HIS A 90 7.27 -9.71 -12.53
N LEU A 91 8.43 -9.23 -12.07
CA LEU A 91 9.59 -9.02 -12.90
C LEU A 91 10.09 -10.35 -13.51
N PRO A 92 10.24 -10.44 -14.84
CA PRO A 92 10.87 -11.61 -15.46
C PRO A 92 12.35 -11.69 -15.05
N LEU A 93 12.72 -12.78 -14.36
CA LEU A 93 14.08 -13.06 -13.93
C LEU A 93 14.68 -14.24 -14.70
N THR A 94 15.99 -14.45 -14.60
CA THR A 94 16.68 -15.55 -15.31
C THR A 94 16.10 -16.94 -14.96
N ASP A 95 15.74 -17.14 -13.69
CA ASP A 95 15.11 -18.36 -13.16
C ASP A 95 13.58 -18.38 -13.33
N ARG A 96 12.97 -17.24 -13.70
CA ARG A 96 11.53 -17.06 -13.94
C ARG A 96 11.28 -16.21 -15.20
N PRO A 97 11.62 -16.70 -16.40
CA PRO A 97 11.63 -15.88 -17.61
C PRO A 97 10.23 -15.62 -18.16
N ARG A 98 9.21 -16.37 -17.73
CA ARG A 98 7.82 -16.15 -18.14
C ARG A 98 7.14 -15.21 -17.13
N PRO A 99 6.52 -14.11 -17.60
CA PRO A 99 5.61 -13.32 -16.78
C PRO A 99 4.56 -14.19 -16.11
N ARG A 100 4.09 -13.80 -14.93
CA ARG A 100 2.88 -14.44 -14.39
C ARG A 100 1.72 -14.23 -15.38
N PRO A 101 0.86 -15.25 -15.60
CA PRO A 101 -0.30 -15.10 -16.48
C PRO A 101 -1.12 -13.85 -16.15
N GLY A 102 -1.61 -13.16 -17.18
CA GLY A 102 -2.47 -11.99 -17.02
C GLY A 102 -1.75 -10.64 -16.88
N ILE A 103 -0.41 -10.61 -16.79
CA ILE A 103 0.35 -9.37 -16.64
C ILE A 103 1.05 -9.00 -17.94
N GLN A 104 0.73 -7.81 -18.46
CA GLN A 104 1.38 -7.22 -19.62
C GLN A 104 2.51 -6.30 -19.18
N HIS A 105 3.74 -6.63 -19.57
CA HIS A 105 4.90 -5.80 -19.35
C HIS A 105 5.06 -4.82 -20.51
N LYS A 106 4.90 -3.51 -20.23
CA LYS A 106 5.12 -2.45 -21.22
C LYS A 106 6.62 -2.13 -21.37
N TYR A 107 7.41 -2.37 -20.33
CA TYR A 107 8.82 -2.01 -20.28
C TYR A 107 9.71 -3.25 -20.14
N ASN A 108 10.98 -3.06 -20.48
CA ASN A 108 11.97 -4.11 -20.28
C ASN A 108 12.23 -4.31 -18.77
N PRO A 109 12.62 -5.53 -18.32
CA PRO A 109 12.83 -5.81 -16.90
C PRO A 109 13.76 -4.82 -16.19
N ASN A 110 14.84 -4.38 -16.86
CA ASN A 110 15.77 -3.41 -16.26
C ASN A 110 15.10 -2.06 -15.94
N ILE A 111 14.13 -1.63 -16.74
CA ILE A 111 13.38 -0.39 -16.50
C ILE A 111 12.39 -0.59 -15.37
N GLU A 112 11.67 -1.71 -15.33
CA GLU A 112 10.71 -2.02 -14.26
C GLU A 112 11.40 -2.16 -12.90
N LEU A 113 12.57 -2.80 -12.85
CA LEU A 113 13.41 -2.90 -11.66
C LEU A 113 13.76 -1.52 -11.12
N LEU A 114 14.42 -0.68 -11.94
CA LEU A 114 14.85 0.67 -11.56
C LEU A 114 13.66 1.59 -11.21
N THR A 115 12.52 1.39 -11.87
CA THR A 115 11.33 2.18 -11.59
C THR A 115 10.72 1.81 -10.24
N GLY A 116 10.64 0.51 -9.92
CA GLY A 116 10.22 0.06 -8.59
C GLY A 116 11.16 0.59 -7.49
N ASP A 117 12.47 0.57 -7.73
CA ASP A 117 13.47 1.15 -6.82
C ASP A 117 13.29 2.66 -6.62
N GLY A 118 12.80 3.38 -7.63
CA GLY A 118 12.48 4.81 -7.55
C GLY A 118 11.15 5.11 -6.85
N ILE A 119 10.15 4.24 -7.00
CA ILE A 119 8.80 4.41 -6.41
C ILE A 119 8.87 4.36 -4.87
N ILE A 120 9.68 3.45 -4.31
CA ILE A 120 9.82 3.28 -2.85
C ILE A 120 10.26 4.59 -2.15
N PRO A 121 11.43 5.17 -2.46
CA PRO A 121 11.87 6.41 -1.82
C PRO A 121 10.97 7.59 -2.19
N PHE A 122 10.34 7.59 -3.37
CA PHE A 122 9.39 8.64 -3.75
C PHE A 122 8.17 8.69 -2.82
N GLY A 123 7.60 7.55 -2.44
CA GLY A 123 6.51 7.51 -1.44
C GLY A 123 6.92 8.09 -0.09
N LEU A 124 8.13 7.81 0.38
CA LEU A 124 8.68 8.37 1.62
C LEU A 124 8.97 9.88 1.48
N GLU A 125 9.41 10.32 0.31
CA GLU A 125 9.61 11.73 0.00
C GLU A 125 8.30 12.52 0.05
N LEU A 126 7.19 11.98 -0.48
CA LEU A 126 5.87 12.62 -0.39
C LEU A 126 5.45 12.84 1.06
N LEU A 127 5.69 11.86 1.93
CA LEU A 127 5.45 11.99 3.36
C LEU A 127 6.31 13.09 3.98
N ALA A 128 7.63 13.06 3.74
CA ALA A 128 8.55 14.04 4.30
C ALA A 128 8.24 15.47 3.84
N ARG A 129 7.81 15.65 2.58
CA ARG A 129 7.40 16.94 2.00
C ARG A 129 6.01 17.40 2.44
N SER A 130 5.18 16.52 3.00
CA SER A 130 3.88 16.91 3.55
C SER A 130 4.01 17.76 4.82
N VAL A 131 5.20 17.82 5.42
CA VAL A 131 5.53 18.67 6.57
C VAL A 131 5.53 20.14 6.13
N GLY A 132 4.62 20.94 6.67
CA GLY A 132 4.42 22.34 6.32
C GLY A 132 4.05 23.22 7.53
N PRO A 133 4.38 24.53 7.49
CA PRO A 133 4.43 25.40 8.67
C PRO A 133 3.10 25.64 9.38
N ALA A 134 1.95 25.26 8.79
CA ALA A 134 0.64 25.59 9.32
C ALA A 134 -0.16 24.40 9.89
N ARG A 135 0.19 23.15 9.55
CA ARG A 135 -0.66 21.97 9.88
C ARG A 135 0.06 20.63 10.08
N SER A 136 1.39 20.58 9.96
CA SER A 136 2.10 19.31 10.14
C SER A 136 2.65 19.14 11.55
N ASN A 137 2.56 17.92 12.07
CA ASN A 137 3.31 17.48 13.23
C ASN A 137 4.48 16.59 12.74
N PRO A 138 5.73 17.08 12.73
CA PRO A 138 6.89 16.33 12.27
C PRO A 138 7.04 14.96 12.96
N ASP A 139 6.70 14.86 14.24
CA ASP A 139 6.80 13.61 15.00
C ASP A 139 5.80 12.56 14.49
N LYS A 140 4.58 12.98 14.15
CA LYS A 140 3.58 12.11 13.52
C LYS A 140 4.06 11.61 12.16
N VAL A 141 4.61 12.48 11.32
CA VAL A 141 5.11 12.11 9.98
C VAL A 141 6.29 11.15 10.09
N LEU A 142 7.23 11.41 11.01
CA LEU A 142 8.35 10.50 11.25
C LEU A 142 7.87 9.12 11.72
N ARG A 143 6.88 9.09 12.61
CA ARG A 143 6.27 7.83 13.06
C ARG A 143 5.59 7.08 11.92
N VAL A 144 4.87 7.76 11.03
CA VAL A 144 4.28 7.16 9.82
C VAL A 144 5.35 6.59 8.88
N ILE A 145 6.46 7.31 8.69
CA ILE A 145 7.60 6.79 7.91
C ILE A 145 8.13 5.48 8.53
N VAL A 146 8.21 5.41 9.87
CA VAL A 146 8.60 4.18 10.59
C VAL A 146 7.59 3.05 10.34
N GLU A 147 6.28 3.31 10.40
CA GLU A 147 5.26 2.29 10.11
C GLU A 147 5.41 1.72 8.69
N ILE A 148 5.50 2.60 7.67
CA ILE A 148 5.60 2.17 6.26
C ILE A 148 6.89 1.40 6.00
N THR A 149 8.03 1.89 6.49
CA THR A 149 9.32 1.22 6.27
C THR A 149 9.39 -0.14 6.95
N ARG A 150 8.72 -0.31 8.11
CA ARG A 150 8.59 -1.62 8.77
C ARG A 150 7.70 -2.58 8.00
N ALA A 151 6.53 -2.13 7.57
CA ALA A 151 5.55 -2.95 6.87
C ALA A 151 6.01 -3.38 5.46
N THR A 152 6.86 -2.59 4.83
CA THR A 152 7.40 -2.89 3.49
C THR A 152 8.71 -3.65 3.52
N GLY A 153 9.50 -3.50 4.58
CA GLY A 153 10.78 -4.17 4.75
C GLY A 153 10.68 -5.60 5.26
N SER A 154 11.75 -6.03 5.93
CA SER A 154 11.94 -7.40 6.46
C SER A 154 10.97 -7.82 7.55
N GLN A 155 10.12 -6.92 8.05
CA GLN A 155 9.12 -7.25 9.05
C GLN A 155 7.73 -7.47 8.45
N GLY A 156 7.54 -7.14 7.17
CA GLY A 156 6.28 -7.35 6.47
C GLY A 156 6.50 -7.89 5.06
N MET A 157 6.22 -7.06 4.06
CA MET A 157 6.01 -7.48 2.69
C MET A 157 7.18 -8.27 2.08
N VAL A 158 8.42 -7.82 2.27
CA VAL A 158 9.61 -8.52 1.75
C VAL A 158 9.81 -9.89 2.39
N ASP A 159 9.51 -10.04 3.70
CA ASP A 159 9.54 -11.36 4.34
C ASP A 159 8.44 -12.28 3.77
N GLY A 160 7.23 -11.76 3.58
CA GLY A 160 6.15 -12.50 2.93
C GLY A 160 6.54 -13.00 1.52
N GLN A 161 7.17 -12.13 0.72
CA GLN A 161 7.71 -12.50 -0.60
C GLN A 161 8.82 -13.54 -0.49
N TYR A 162 9.74 -13.40 0.47
CA TYR A 162 10.83 -14.35 0.68
C TYR A 162 10.31 -15.75 1.03
N GLN A 163 9.33 -15.85 1.93
CA GLN A 163 8.68 -17.13 2.24
C GLN A 163 7.88 -17.68 1.05
N GLU A 164 7.28 -16.82 0.24
CA GLU A 164 6.55 -17.22 -0.98
C GLU A 164 7.48 -17.85 -2.04
N LEU A 165 8.77 -17.48 -2.09
CA LEU A 165 9.77 -18.17 -2.92
C LEU A 165 10.09 -19.59 -2.41
N GLY A 166 9.97 -19.81 -1.11
CA GLY A 166 10.29 -21.05 -0.41
C GLY A 166 9.10 -21.96 -0.12
N LEU A 167 7.90 -21.65 -0.65
CA LEU A 167 6.64 -22.37 -0.45
C LEU A 167 6.70 -23.89 -0.75
N ASP A 168 7.74 -24.36 -1.44
CA ASP A 168 8.00 -25.80 -1.61
C ASP A 168 8.59 -26.49 -0.37
N ARG A 169 8.93 -25.77 0.73
CA ARG A 169 9.85 -26.29 1.78
C ARG A 169 9.38 -26.20 3.24
N LEU A 170 8.21 -25.66 3.56
CA LEU A 170 7.81 -25.44 4.96
C LEU A 170 6.32 -25.78 5.19
N GLY A 171 6.01 -26.70 6.11
CA GLY A 171 4.67 -26.83 6.71
C GLY A 171 3.52 -27.29 5.80
N SER A 172 2.29 -27.19 6.31
CA SER A 172 1.08 -27.39 5.49
C SER A 172 0.93 -26.19 4.55
N GLU A 173 0.49 -26.42 3.31
CA GLU A 173 0.29 -25.37 2.30
C GLU A 173 -0.58 -24.21 2.84
N TYR A 174 -1.55 -24.53 3.70
CA TYR A 174 -2.43 -23.55 4.34
C TYR A 174 -1.70 -22.61 5.30
N ASP A 175 -0.85 -23.13 6.18
CA ASP A 175 -0.15 -22.32 7.19
C ASP A 175 0.81 -21.33 6.53
N VAL A 176 1.45 -21.74 5.43
CA VAL A 176 2.33 -20.84 4.67
C VAL A 176 1.52 -19.81 3.90
N ILE A 177 0.40 -20.19 3.29
CA ILE A 177 -0.49 -19.24 2.62
C ILE A 177 -0.97 -18.17 3.62
N GLU A 178 -1.44 -18.58 4.80
CA GLU A 178 -1.87 -17.64 5.83
C GLU A 178 -0.73 -16.73 6.27
N TYR A 179 0.48 -17.27 6.50
CA TYR A 179 1.66 -16.48 6.86
C TYR A 179 2.00 -15.44 5.78
N VAL A 180 2.06 -15.86 4.52
CA VAL A 180 2.36 -14.97 3.38
C VAL A 180 1.30 -13.88 3.27
N CYS A 181 0.01 -14.23 3.33
CA CYS A 181 -1.09 -13.26 3.28
C CYS A 181 -1.06 -12.28 4.45
N LYS A 182 -0.70 -12.76 5.64
CA LYS A 182 -0.52 -11.91 6.82
C LYS A 182 0.63 -10.93 6.63
N LYS A 183 1.76 -11.37 6.09
CA LYS A 183 2.96 -10.55 5.89
C LYS A 183 2.86 -9.56 4.74
N LYS A 184 2.17 -9.91 3.65
CA LYS A 184 2.00 -9.03 2.48
C LYS A 184 0.80 -8.11 2.67
N GLU A 185 -0.40 -8.65 2.57
CA GLU A 185 -1.64 -7.86 2.62
C GLU A 185 -1.97 -7.42 4.05
N GLY A 186 -1.79 -8.29 5.04
CA GLY A 186 -2.08 -7.99 6.45
C GLY A 186 -1.25 -6.82 6.99
N GLU A 187 0.08 -6.91 6.94
CA GLU A 187 0.97 -5.85 7.45
C GLU A 187 0.78 -4.52 6.68
N LEU A 188 0.48 -4.55 5.39
CA LEU A 188 0.19 -3.34 4.61
C LEU A 188 -1.11 -2.65 5.09
N HIS A 189 -2.15 -3.42 5.39
CA HIS A 189 -3.40 -2.87 5.95
C HIS A 189 -3.24 -2.42 7.40
N ALA A 190 -2.48 -3.16 8.21
CA ALA A 190 -2.12 -2.77 9.57
C ALA A 190 -1.39 -1.43 9.58
N CYS A 191 -0.43 -1.27 8.66
CA CYS A 191 0.28 -0.02 8.42
C CYS A 191 -0.68 1.10 8.01
N GLY A 192 -1.56 0.88 7.03
CA GLY A 192 -2.52 1.88 6.59
C GLY A 192 -3.41 2.38 7.73
N ALA A 193 -4.02 1.46 8.47
CA ALA A 193 -4.87 1.79 9.59
C ALA A 193 -4.12 2.56 10.70
N ALA A 194 -2.90 2.11 11.04
CA ALA A 194 -2.06 2.79 12.03
C ALA A 194 -1.64 4.19 11.57
N CYS A 195 -1.22 4.35 10.31
CA CYS A 195 -0.83 5.64 9.75
C CYS A 195 -1.99 6.65 9.79
N GLY A 196 -3.19 6.21 9.40
CA GLY A 196 -4.40 7.02 9.48
C GLY A 196 -4.68 7.50 10.91
N ALA A 197 -4.67 6.56 11.86
CA ALA A 197 -4.91 6.87 13.27
C ALA A 197 -3.86 7.85 13.85
N ILE A 198 -2.57 7.65 13.53
CA ILE A 198 -1.47 8.52 13.97
C ILE A 198 -1.69 9.95 13.44
N LEU A 199 -1.97 10.09 12.14
CA LEU A 199 -2.13 11.40 11.49
C LEU A 199 -3.37 12.11 12.01
N GLY A 200 -4.49 11.39 12.13
CA GLY A 200 -5.73 11.91 12.70
C GLY A 200 -5.64 12.28 14.18
N GLY A 201 -4.62 11.80 14.89
CA GLY A 201 -4.40 12.13 16.30
C GLY A 201 -5.14 11.25 17.28
N GLY A 202 -5.42 10.01 16.89
CA GLY A 202 -5.94 8.99 17.80
C GLY A 202 -4.96 8.70 18.94
N ALA A 203 -5.51 8.23 20.05
CA ALA A 203 -4.73 7.75 21.19
C ALA A 203 -3.97 6.46 20.86
N GLU A 204 -2.97 6.11 21.66
CA GLU A 204 -2.16 4.89 21.44
C GLU A 204 -3.02 3.61 21.41
N GLU A 205 -4.07 3.55 22.25
CA GLU A 205 -5.01 2.43 22.27
C GLU A 205 -5.83 2.33 20.98
N GLU A 206 -6.22 3.47 20.39
CA GLU A 206 -6.94 3.54 19.12
C GLU A 206 -6.04 3.14 17.96
N ILE A 207 -4.80 3.64 17.95
CA ILE A 207 -3.77 3.30 16.94
C ILE A 207 -3.54 1.78 16.94
N GLU A 208 -3.31 1.17 18.09
CA GLU A 208 -3.04 -0.27 18.18
C GLU A 208 -4.29 -1.11 17.86
N SER A 209 -5.47 -0.65 18.26
CA SER A 209 -6.73 -1.34 17.90
C SER A 209 -6.98 -1.31 16.39
N LEU A 210 -6.73 -0.17 15.74
CA LEU A 210 -6.83 -0.03 14.29
C LEU A 210 -5.74 -0.79 13.55
N ARG A 211 -4.50 -0.84 14.07
CA ARG A 211 -3.43 -1.68 13.53
C ARG A 211 -3.84 -3.15 13.48
N ARG A 212 -4.38 -3.69 14.58
CA ARG A 212 -4.88 -5.08 14.62
C ARG A 212 -6.06 -5.30 13.68
N PHE A 213 -7.00 -4.35 13.62
CA PHE A 213 -8.10 -4.40 12.67
C PHE A 213 -7.59 -4.52 11.23
N GLY A 214 -6.66 -3.64 10.84
CA GLY A 214 -6.02 -3.66 9.52
C GLY A 214 -5.33 -4.99 9.24
N LEU A 215 -4.56 -5.51 10.20
CA LEU A 215 -3.88 -6.81 10.07
C LEU A 215 -4.86 -7.93 9.71
N TYR A 216 -5.96 -8.05 10.45
CA TYR A 216 -6.96 -9.10 10.22
C TYR A 216 -7.71 -8.91 8.90
N ALA A 217 -8.18 -7.68 8.62
CA ALA A 217 -8.88 -7.38 7.38
C ALA A 217 -8.00 -7.65 6.15
N GLY A 218 -6.75 -7.20 6.18
CA GLY A 218 -5.79 -7.43 5.10
C GLY A 218 -5.43 -8.90 4.91
N THR A 219 -5.25 -9.65 6.00
CA THR A 219 -4.99 -11.10 5.91
C THR A 219 -6.15 -11.83 5.23
N VAL A 220 -7.40 -11.51 5.60
CA VAL A 220 -8.60 -12.07 4.96
C VAL A 220 -8.64 -11.73 3.48
N GLN A 221 -8.32 -10.49 3.10
CA GLN A 221 -8.29 -10.07 1.71
C GLN A 221 -7.23 -10.84 0.90
N GLY A 222 -6.02 -11.03 1.44
CA GLY A 222 -4.98 -11.84 0.79
C GLY A 222 -5.45 -13.27 0.54
N ILE A 223 -6.06 -13.91 1.54
CA ILE A 223 -6.61 -15.27 1.42
C ILE A 223 -7.72 -15.34 0.35
N GLN A 224 -8.61 -14.34 0.31
CA GLN A 224 -9.66 -14.27 -0.71
C GLN A 224 -9.10 -14.08 -2.12
N GLY A 225 -8.03 -13.29 -2.27
CA GLY A 225 -7.33 -13.09 -3.54
C GLY A 225 -6.74 -14.39 -4.11
N LYS A 226 -6.22 -15.26 -3.24
CA LYS A 226 -5.68 -16.57 -3.63
C LYS A 226 -6.76 -17.64 -3.93
N ARG A 227 -8.02 -17.40 -3.56
CA ARG A 227 -9.15 -18.34 -3.77
C ARG A 227 -9.94 -18.10 -5.05
N ARG A 228 -9.70 -17.01 -5.79
CA ARG A 228 -10.38 -16.78 -7.08
C ARG A 228 -9.65 -17.58 -8.16
N PRO A 229 -10.27 -18.61 -8.77
CA PRO A 229 -9.77 -19.14 -10.02
C PRO A 229 -10.04 -18.10 -11.12
N ASP A 230 -9.06 -17.93 -12.01
CA ASP A 230 -9.26 -17.25 -13.30
C ASP A 230 -10.36 -17.93 -14.12
#